data_AF-A0A399ST95-F1
#
_entry.id   AF-A0A399ST95-F1
#
_cell.length_a   1.000
_cell.length_b   1.000
_cell.length_c   1.000
_cell.angle_alpha   90.00
_cell.angle_beta   90.00
_cell.angle_gamma   90.00
#
_symmetry.space_group_name_H-M   'P 1'
#
loop_
_entity.id
_entity.type
_entity.pdbx_description
1 polymer ?
#
loop_
_entity_poly.entity_id
_entity_poly.type
_entity_poly.pdbx_seq_one_letter_code
_entity_poly.pdbx_strand_id
1 'polypeptide(L)'
;MINETIGWVGNILFAICGLPQVVKTFQTKSVKDLSILFLWMWFLGEILTFIYIVIGDWETGIAHFPLYFNYMVNIFMAAYLLFAKYYYPKKYPVS
;
A
#
# COMPACT_ATOMS: atom_id res chain seq x y z
N MET A 1 5.22 -25.07 -10.49
CA MET A 1 3.80 -25.44 -10.34
C MET A 1 3.21 -24.96 -9.02
N ILE A 2 3.24 -25.70 -7.89
CA ILE A 2 2.56 -25.28 -6.64
C ILE A 2 3.16 -24.00 -6.01
N ASN A 3 4.48 -23.89 -5.97
CA ASN A 3 5.20 -22.75 -5.36
C ASN A 3 4.93 -21.44 -6.11
N GLU A 4 4.88 -21.50 -7.44
CA GLU A 4 4.59 -20.34 -8.28
C GLU A 4 3.14 -19.87 -8.05
N THR A 5 2.17 -20.79 -8.02
CA THR A 5 0.77 -20.45 -7.75
C THR A 5 0.61 -19.78 -6.39
N ILE A 6 1.26 -20.29 -5.34
CA ILE A 6 1.21 -19.70 -4.00
C ILE A 6 1.82 -18.28 -4.02
N GLY A 7 2.95 -18.09 -4.69
CA GLY A 7 3.59 -16.78 -4.82
C GLY A 7 2.71 -15.77 -5.56
N TRP A 8 2.10 -16.17 -6.67
CA TRP A 8 1.17 -15.32 -7.43
C TRP A 8 -0.07 -14.93 -6.64
N VAL A 9 -0.70 -15.90 -5.96
CA VAL A 9 -1.87 -15.63 -5.12
C VAL A 9 -1.51 -14.72 -3.94
N GLY A 10 -0.39 -14.98 -3.28
CA GLY A 10 0.11 -14.13 -2.20
C GLY A 10 0.33 -12.68 -2.65
N ASN A 11 0.99 -12.49 -3.79
CA ASN A 11 1.21 -11.16 -4.36
C ASN A 11 -0.09 -10.44 -4.72
N ILE A 12 -1.09 -11.14 -5.29
CA ILE A 12 -2.38 -10.52 -5.60
C ILE A 12 -3.09 -10.10 -4.30
N LEU A 13 -3.10 -10.97 -3.29
CA LEU A 13 -3.72 -10.67 -2.00
C LEU A 13 -3.05 -9.46 -1.33
N PHE A 14 -1.71 -9.39 -1.35
CA PHE A 14 -0.99 -8.22 -0.86
C PHE A 14 -1.24 -6.95 -1.70
N ALA A 15 -1.50 -7.08 -3.01
CA ALA A 15 -1.81 -5.91 -3.85
C ALA A 15 -3.13 -5.25 -3.46
N ILE A 16 -4.12 -6.07 -3.07
CA ILE A 16 -5.49 -5.62 -2.85
C ILE A 16 -5.85 -5.48 -1.37
N CYS A 17 -5.02 -5.94 -0.44
CA CYS A 17 -5.35 -5.92 0.99
C CYS A 17 -5.56 -4.51 1.55
N GLY A 18 -4.91 -3.49 0.97
CA GLY A 18 -5.11 -2.09 1.32
C GLY A 18 -6.43 -1.51 0.82
N LEU A 19 -7.03 -2.09 -0.23
CA LEU A 19 -8.19 -1.54 -0.92
C LEU A 19 -9.44 -1.45 -0.04
N PRO A 20 -9.83 -2.49 0.73
CA PRO A 20 -10.95 -2.40 1.67
C PRO A 20 -10.79 -1.25 2.68
N GLN A 21 -9.57 -1.00 3.16
CA GLN A 21 -9.30 0.06 4.13
C GLN A 21 -9.42 1.45 3.50
N VAL A 22 -8.93 1.62 2.27
CA VAL A 22 -9.10 2.84 1.47
C VAL A 22 -10.58 3.13 1.23
N VAL A 23 -11.34 2.13 0.77
CA VAL A 23 -12.78 2.25 0.50
C VAL A 23 -13.54 2.61 1.78
N LYS A 24 -13.30 1.89 2.89
CA LYS A 24 -13.92 2.18 4.18
C LYS A 24 -13.62 3.61 4.63
N THR A 25 -12.37 4.04 4.56
CA THR A 25 -11.96 5.41 4.95
C THR A 25 -12.64 6.45 4.05
N PHE A 26 -12.72 6.20 2.74
CA PHE A 26 -13.41 7.09 1.81
C PHE A 26 -14.91 7.18 2.08
N GLN A 27 -15.57 6.09 2.46
CA GLN A 27 -17.01 6.07 2.75
C GLN A 27 -17.34 6.70 4.11
N THR A 28 -16.62 6.35 5.16
CA THR A 28 -16.91 6.83 6.52
C THR A 28 -16.42 8.25 6.78
N LYS A 29 -15.46 8.73 5.97
CA LYS A 29 -14.71 9.97 6.21
C LYS A 29 -14.09 10.04 7.61
N SER A 30 -13.89 8.88 8.25
CA SER A 30 -13.35 8.76 9.60
C SER A 30 -12.03 8.00 9.56
N VAL A 31 -11.07 8.53 10.31
CA VAL A 31 -9.70 8.03 10.42
C VAL A 31 -9.30 7.85 11.89
N LYS A 32 -10.26 7.84 12.83
CA LYS A 32 -9.99 7.74 14.27
C LYS A 32 -9.21 6.48 14.61
N ASP A 33 -9.61 5.35 14.02
CA ASP A 33 -9.08 4.03 14.37
C ASP A 33 -7.75 3.70 13.67
N LEU A 34 -7.32 4.53 12.70
CA LEU A 34 -6.09 4.32 11.95
C LEU A 34 -4.88 4.87 12.72
N SER A 35 -3.94 4.01 13.09
CA SER A 35 -2.67 4.44 13.68
C SER A 35 -1.82 5.20 12.65
N ILE A 36 -1.40 6.42 12.99
CA ILE A 36 -0.56 7.25 12.12
C ILE A 36 0.84 6.63 11.96
N LEU A 37 1.37 6.02 13.01
CA LEU A 37 2.66 5.33 12.98
C LEU A 37 2.60 4.12 12.05
N PHE A 38 1.51 3.35 12.10
CA PHE A 38 1.29 2.23 11.19
C PHE A 38 1.29 2.69 9.72
N LEU A 39 0.57 3.76 9.40
CA LEU A 39 0.51 4.29 8.04
C LEU A 39 1.88 4.76 7.52
N TRP A 40 2.67 5.43 8.36
CA TRP A 40 4.03 5.84 7.99
C TRP A 40 4.98 4.66 7.82
N MET A 41 4.92 3.68 8.73
CA MET A 41 5.71 2.45 8.61
C MET A 41 5.37 1.69 7.34
N TRP A 42 4.08 1.55 7.03
CA TRP A 42 3.63 0.90 5.81
C TRP A 42 4.10 1.67 4.57
N PHE A 43 3.85 2.98 4.49
CA PHE A 43 4.26 3.81 3.35
C PHE A 43 5.77 3.79 3.10
N LEU A 44 6.58 3.97 4.15
CA LEU A 44 8.03 3.93 4.03
C LEU A 44 8.55 2.53 3.70
N GLY A 45 7.94 1.48 4.28
CA GLY A 45 8.25 0.09 3.96
C GLY A 45 8.04 -0.20 2.47
N GLU A 46 6.88 0.15 1.93
CA GLU A 46 6.56 -0.03 0.50
C GLU A 46 7.55 0.71 -0.41
N ILE A 47 7.93 1.95 -0.08
CA ILE A 47 8.92 2.72 -0.85
C ILE A 47 10.29 2.06 -0.82
N LEU A 48 10.79 1.69 0.37
CA LEU A 48 12.10 1.08 0.51
C LEU A 48 12.18 -0.26 -0.21
N THR A 49 11.13 -1.08 -0.10
CA THR A 49 11.04 -2.36 -0.80
C THR A 49 10.93 -2.18 -2.30
N PHE A 50 10.15 -1.21 -2.79
CA PHE A 50 10.08 -0.90 -4.21
C PHE A 50 11.45 -0.52 -4.79
N ILE A 51 12.19 0.35 -4.11
CA ILE A 51 13.55 0.73 -4.50
C ILE A 51 14.48 -0.49 -4.54
N TYR A 52 14.44 -1.32 -3.49
CA TYR A 52 15.26 -2.53 -3.41
C TYR A 52 15.03 -3.47 -4.61
N ILE A 53 13.77 -3.70 -4.98
CA ILE A 53 13.40 -4.60 -6.08
C ILE A 53 13.81 -4.00 -7.42
N VAL A 54 13.59 -2.69 -7.63
CA VAL A 54 14.01 -2.02 -8.87
C VAL A 54 15.53 -2.10 -9.06
N ILE A 55 16.31 -1.90 -7.99
CA ILE A 55 17.78 -2.04 -8.04
C ILE A 55 18.18 -3.49 -8.33
N GLY A 56 17.58 -4.47 -7.63
CA GLY A 56 17.90 -5.89 -7.85
C GLY A 56 17.53 -6.39 -9.25
N ASP A 57 16.40 -5.96 -9.78
CA ASP A 57 15.96 -6.31 -11.14
C ASP A 57 16.83 -5.64 -12.21
N TRP A 58 17.36 -4.43 -11.95
CA TRP A 58 18.33 -3.77 -12.81
C TRP A 58 19.66 -4.54 -12.88
N GLU A 59 20.13 -5.07 -11.75
CA GLU A 59 21.36 -5.87 -11.67
C GLU A 59 21.22 -7.25 -12.33
N THR A 60 20.06 -7.88 -12.20
CA THR A 60 19.79 -9.22 -12.74
C THR A 60 19.29 -9.21 -14.18
N GLY A 61 18.81 -8.07 -14.69
CA GLY A 61 18.26 -7.90 -16.03
C GLY A 61 16.88 -8.54 -16.23
N ILE A 62 16.23 -9.01 -15.16
CA ILE A 62 14.91 -9.66 -15.19
C ILE A 62 13.91 -8.73 -14.50
N ALA A 63 13.02 -8.13 -15.30
CA ALA A 63 12.02 -7.21 -14.78
C ALA A 63 10.75 -7.93 -14.29
N HIS A 64 10.43 -7.80 -13.00
CA HIS A 64 9.22 -8.35 -12.40
C HIS A 64 8.05 -7.34 -12.43
N PHE A 65 7.54 -7.05 -13.64
CA PHE A 65 6.45 -6.08 -13.86
C PHE A 65 5.22 -6.21 -12.93
N PRO A 66 4.69 -7.41 -12.61
CA PRO A 66 3.54 -7.54 -11.71
C PRO A 66 3.84 -7.05 -10.29
N LEU A 67 5.09 -7.21 -9.85
CA LEU A 67 5.54 -6.78 -8.54
C LEU A 67 5.59 -5.25 -8.47
N TYR A 68 6.14 -4.60 -9.50
CA TYR A 68 6.16 -3.14 -9.56
C TYR A 68 4.76 -2.55 -9.47
N PHE A 69 3.81 -3.12 -10.21
CA PHE A 69 2.42 -2.67 -10.17
C PHE A 69 1.81 -2.82 -8.78
N ASN A 70 2.06 -3.93 -8.08
CA ASN A 70 1.62 -4.15 -6.71
C ASN A 70 2.14 -3.05 -5.77
N TYR A 71 3.46 -2.86 -5.73
CA TYR A 71 4.08 -1.86 -4.85
C TYR A 71 3.62 -0.45 -5.18
N MET A 72 3.50 -0.11 -6.46
CA MET A 72 2.95 1.19 -6.87
C MET A 72 1.53 1.40 -6.33
N VAL A 73 0.64 0.42 -6.50
CA VAL A 73 -0.74 0.50 -6.00
C VAL A 73 -0.76 0.61 -4.47
N ASN A 74 0.05 -0.16 -3.75
CA ASN A 74 0.16 -0.06 -2.29
C ASN A 74 0.68 1.30 -1.82
N ILE A 75 1.71 1.86 -2.48
CA ILE A 75 2.22 3.20 -2.20
C ILE A 75 1.11 4.24 -2.38
N PHE A 76 0.33 4.17 -3.47
CA PHE A 76 -0.79 5.09 -3.69
C PHE A 76 -1.87 4.96 -2.61
N MET A 77 -2.22 3.73 -2.21
CA MET A 77 -3.20 3.49 -1.15
C MET A 77 -2.73 4.02 0.21
N ALA A 78 -1.48 3.75 0.58
CA ALA A 78 -0.88 4.22 1.82
C ALA A 78 -0.77 5.76 1.84
N ALA A 79 -0.36 6.37 0.73
CA ALA A 79 -0.32 7.82 0.57
C ALA A 79 -1.71 8.45 0.71
N TYR A 80 -2.74 7.86 0.09
CA TYR A 80 -4.11 8.32 0.23
C TYR A 80 -4.59 8.26 1.69
N LEU A 81 -4.30 7.17 2.41
CA LEU A 81 -4.70 7.01 3.81
C LEU A 81 -3.95 7.98 4.73
N LEU A 82 -2.67 8.24 4.47
CA LEU A 82 -1.90 9.29 5.14
C LEU A 82 -2.54 10.65 4.90
N PHE A 83 -2.84 11.00 3.65
CA PHE A 83 -3.53 12.24 3.31
C PHE A 83 -4.87 12.35 4.03
N ALA A 84 -5.70 11.30 4.01
CA ALA A 84 -6.98 11.27 4.71
C ALA A 84 -6.80 11.46 6.22
N LYS A 85 -5.74 10.89 6.82
CA LYS A 85 -5.43 11.05 8.25
C LYS A 85 -5.19 12.51 8.63
N TYR A 86 -4.55 13.31 7.78
CA TYR A 86 -4.29 14.73 8.04
C TYR A 86 -5.44 15.66 7.60
N TYR A 87 -6.20 15.30 6.56
CA TYR A 87 -7.22 16.15 5.97
C TYR A 87 -8.60 15.97 6.61
N TYR A 88 -9.02 14.73 6.90
CA TYR A 88 -10.39 14.46 7.38
C TYR A 88 -10.68 15.03 8.77
N PRO A 89 -9.77 15.00 9.76
CA PRO A 89 -10.03 15.64 11.05
C PRO A 89 -10.28 17.16 10.94
N LYS A 90 -9.71 17.82 9.92
CA LYS A 90 -9.90 19.25 9.67
C LYS A 90 -11.22 19.56 8.95
N LYS A 91 -11.63 18.68 8.03
CA LYS A 91 -12.83 18.88 7.19
C LYS A 91 -14.11 18.34 7.83
N TYR A 92 -14.00 17.24 8.56
CA TYR A 92 -15.11 16.57 9.25
C TYR A 92 -14.76 16.47 10.74
N PRO A 93 -14.69 17.61 11.46
CA PRO A 93 -14.50 17.59 12.90
C PRO A 93 -15.64 16.81 13.53
N VAL A 94 -15.29 15.77 14.29
CA VAL A 94 -16.28 14.99 15.04
C VAL A 94 -16.74 15.90 16.17
N SER A 95 -17.98 16.39 16.10
CA SER A 95 -18.65 17.18 17.14
C SER A 95 -18.66 16.45 18.47
#